data_AF-A0A538AJ13-F1
#
_entry.id   AF-A0A538AJ13-F1
#
_cell.length_a   1.000
_cell.length_b   1.000
_cell.length_c   1.000
_cell.angle_alpha   90.00
_cell.angle_beta   90.00
_cell.angle_gamma   90.00
#
_symmetry.space_group_name_H-M   'P 1'
#
loop_
_entity.id
_entity.type
_entity.pdbx_description
1 polymer ?
#
loop_
_entity_poly.entity_id
_entity_poly.type
_entity_poly.pdbx_seq_one_letter_code
_entity_poly.pdbx_strand_id
1 'polypeptide(L)' 'MDEQLLRPGQVAALFQVSRRTVSDWARAGKLDAIITPGGHRRFRATQVRALL' A
#
# COMPACT_ATOMS: atom_id res chain seq x y z
N MET A 1 8.73 -11.60 14.42
CA MET A 1 8.07 -11.91 13.14
C MET A 1 8.09 -10.63 12.33
N ASP A 2 8.82 -10.58 11.23
CA ASP A 2 8.87 -9.41 10.36
C ASP A 2 7.50 -9.14 9.70
N GLU A 3 7.05 -7.89 9.70
CA GLU A 3 5.82 -7.47 9.00
C GLU A 3 6.04 -7.47 7.49
N GLN A 4 5.15 -8.12 6.74
CA GLN A 4 5.23 -8.16 5.28
C GLN A 4 4.87 -6.80 4.68
N LEU A 5 5.75 -6.26 3.83
CA LEU A 5 5.48 -5.02 3.11
C LEU A 5 5.10 -5.26 1.65
N LEU A 6 3.93 -4.76 1.27
CA LEU A 6 3.38 -4.81 -0.08
C LEU A 6 3.80 -3.60 -0.90
N ARG A 7 4.07 -3.84 -2.19
CA ARG A 7 4.23 -2.78 -3.21
C ARG A 7 2.86 -2.22 -3.63
N PRO A 8 2.80 -1.01 -4.19
CA PRO A 8 1.54 -0.44 -4.68
C PRO A 8 0.83 -1.35 -5.69
N GLY A 9 1.58 -2.06 -6.53
CA GLY A 9 1.03 -3.04 -7.48
C GLY A 9 0.39 -4.27 -6.82
N GLN A 10 0.92 -4.71 -5.69
CA GLN A 10 0.32 -5.83 -4.95
C GLN A 10 -0.97 -5.40 -4.26
N VAL A 11 -0.99 -4.21 -3.65
CA VAL A 11 -2.22 -3.63 -3.08
C VAL A 11 -3.28 -3.42 -4.17
N ALA A 12 -2.88 -2.88 -5.32
CA ALA A 12 -3.76 -2.67 -6.47
C ALA A 12 -4.41 -3.99 -6.94
N ALA A 13 -3.64 -5.08 -7.01
CA ALA A 13 -4.15 -6.39 -7.37
C ALA A 13 -5.13 -6.96 -6.34
N LEU A 14 -4.92 -6.71 -5.04
CA LEU A 14 -5.85 -7.17 -3.99
C LEU A 14 -7.19 -6.45 -4.08
N PHE A 15 -7.20 -5.15 -4.32
CA PHE A 15 -8.42 -4.33 -4.41
C PHE A 15 -9.02 -4.25 -5.82
N GLN A 16 -8.41 -4.89 -6.82
CA GLN A 16 -8.82 -4.79 -8.23
C GLN A 16 -8.91 -3.33 -8.74
N VAL A 17 -7.95 -2.49 -8.33
CA VAL A 17 -7.87 -1.08 -8.74
C VAL A 17 -6.54 -0.79 -9.44
N SER A 18 -6.38 0.43 -9.95
CA SER A 18 -5.11 0.87 -10.53
C SER A 18 -4.05 1.19 -9.44
N ARG A 19 -2.76 1.10 -9.80
CA ARG A 19 -1.66 1.60 -8.93
C ARG A 19 -1.77 3.09 -8.61
N ARG A 20 -2.34 3.88 -9.52
CA ARG A 20 -2.58 5.31 -9.31
C ARG A 20 -3.60 5.53 -8.19
N THR A 21 -4.69 4.77 -8.18
CA THR A 21 -5.71 4.77 -7.13
C THR A 21 -5.08 4.51 -5.75
N VAL A 22 -4.23 3.49 -5.62
CA VAL A 22 -3.50 3.20 -4.38
C VAL A 22 -2.59 4.36 -3.96
N SER A 23 -1.92 4.99 -4.92
CA SER A 23 -1.08 6.16 -4.65
C SER A 23 -1.89 7.35 -4.15
N ASP A 24 -3.09 7.54 -4.69
CA ASP A 24 -3.99 8.63 -4.31
C ASP A 24 -4.61 8.38 -2.92
N TRP A 25 -4.97 7.14 -2.58
CA TRP A 25 -5.35 6.78 -1.21
C TRP A 25 -4.27 7.10 -0.20
N ALA A 26 -3.03 6.75 -0.53
CA ALA A 26 -1.90 7.00 0.34
C ALA A 26 -1.53 8.50 0.41
N ARG A 27 -1.86 9.32 -0.59
CA ARG A 27 -1.73 10.79 -0.52
C ARG A 27 -2.85 11.41 0.33
N ALA A 28 -4.05 10.83 0.25
CA ALA A 28 -5.21 11.24 1.01
C ALA A 28 -5.22 10.71 2.46
N GLY A 29 -4.18 9.99 2.90
CA GLY A 29 -4.11 9.40 4.25
C GLY A 29 -5.06 8.23 4.49
N LYS A 30 -5.66 7.66 3.45
CA LYS A 30 -6.59 6.52 3.54
C LYS A 30 -5.88 5.17 3.72
N LEU A 31 -4.59 5.13 3.41
CA LEU A 31 -3.76 3.94 3.55
C LEU A 31 -2.35 4.37 3.97
N ASP A 32 -1.86 3.90 5.11
CA ASP A 32 -0.55 4.32 5.60
C ASP A 32 0.57 3.75 4.72
N ALA A 33 1.43 4.64 4.25
CA ALA A 33 2.56 4.28 3.42
C ALA A 33 3.87 4.51 4.18
N ILE A 34 4.73 3.50 4.15
CA ILE A 34 6.14 3.61 4.48
C ILE A 34 6.88 4.06 3.21
N ILE A 35 7.72 5.08 3.33
CA ILE A 35 8.53 5.58 2.24
C ILE A 35 9.91 4.93 2.32
N THR A 36 10.35 4.27 1.25
CA THR A 36 11.73 3.76 1.17
C THR A 36 12.70 4.92 0.96
N PRO A 37 14.00 4.75 1.22
CA PRO A 37 15.01 5.78 0.93
C PRO A 37 14.97 6.29 -0.53
N GLY A 38 14.57 5.46 -1.49
CA GLY A 38 14.38 5.83 -2.90
C GLY A 38 13.02 6.45 -3.25
N GLY A 39 12.17 6.78 -2.27
CA GLY A 39 10.88 7.44 -2.49
C GLY A 39 9.72 6.52 -2.89
N HIS A 40 9.93 5.20 -2.97
CA HIS A 40 8.86 4.26 -3.27
C HIS A 40 7.98 3.98 -2.04
N ARG A 41 6.67 3.85 -2.26
CA ARG A 41 5.71 3.52 -1.20
C ARG A 41 5.67 2.01 -0.92
N ARG A 42 5.53 1.66 0.35
CA ARG A 42 5.28 0.30 0.85
C ARG A 42 4.14 0.32 1.86
N PHE A 43 3.38 -0.77 1.91
CA PHE A 43 2.17 -0.86 2.72
C PHE A 43 2.24 -2.10 3.60
N ARG A 44 1.82 -2.00 4.87
CA ARG A 44 1.78 -3.17 5.76
C ARG A 44 0.72 -4.15 5.29
N ALA A 45 1.07 -5.43 5.16
CA ALA A 45 0.13 -6.44 4.69
C ALA A 45 -1.04 -6.61 5.66
N THR A 46 -0.78 -6.50 6.97
CA THR A 46 -1.80 -6.54 8.03
C THR A 46 -2.86 -5.45 7.85
N GLN A 47 -2.45 -4.19 7.69
CA GLN A 47 -3.36 -3.07 7.45
C GLN A 47 -4.13 -3.23 6.14
N VAL A 48 -3.45 -3.59 5.05
CA VAL A 48 -4.08 -3.76 3.72
C VAL A 48 -5.16 -4.84 3.76
N ARG A 49 -4.87 -5.98 4.39
CA ARG A 49 -5.82 -7.10 4.48
C ARG A 49 -6.98 -6.81 5.42
N ALA A 50 -6.81 -5.95 6.43
CA ALA A 50 -7.89 -5.54 7.32
C ALA A 50 -8.95 -4.64 6.65
N LEU A 51 -8.67 -4.14 5.43
CA LEU A 51 -9.54 -3.28 4.65
C LEU A 51 -10.24 -4.02 3.49
N LEU A 52 -10.01 -5.33 3.34
CA LEU A 52 -10.74 -6.20 2.40
C LEU A 52 -12.02 -6.73 3.05
#